data_AF-A0A828U842-F1
#
_entry.id   AF-A0A828U842-F1
#
_cell.length_a   1.000
_cell.length_b   1.000
_cell.length_c   1.000
_cell.angle_alpha   90.00
_cell.angle_beta   90.00
_cell.angle_gamma   90.00
#
_symmetry.space_group_name_H-M   'P 1'
#
loop_
_entity.id
_entity.type
_entity.pdbx_description
1 polymer ?
#
loop_
_entity_poly.entity_id
_entity_poly.type
_entity_poly.pdbx_seq_one_letter_code
_entity_poly.pdbx_strand_id
1 'polypeptide(L)'
;MKFSKFSELVNRILSNNHSHRRDMDVTIVVHSPGSIGSTPSVEVQSIHAGFDWDSGKVLIFPAQPLTTLTPEQVADITDSVRKGQSWHAYQEYKKHKEQLEKLSIELDAAKQRVAELEASRVTLAEENSWLKMLIEDHAGCTAVCPNCSHEEPSETDDIVWSYRSRETPATDAFLAEVRAQGVEMFAECAYTLEHHDHAVAFAAELRKGGNQ
;
A
#
# COMPACT_ATOMS: atom_id res chain seq x y z
N MET A 1 -13.26 49.33 23.77
CA MET A 1 -13.74 50.59 23.15
C MET A 1 -14.98 51.06 23.90
N LYS A 2 -15.20 52.38 24.08
CA LYS A 2 -16.44 52.88 24.70
C LYS A 2 -17.63 52.75 23.74
N PHE A 3 -18.84 52.55 24.26
CA PHE A 3 -20.05 52.36 23.44
C PHE A 3 -20.38 53.56 22.53
N SER A 4 -20.11 54.80 22.97
CA SER A 4 -20.30 56.00 22.13
C SER A 4 -19.48 55.93 20.83
N LYS A 5 -18.20 55.58 20.95
CA LYS A 5 -17.30 55.40 19.80
C LYS A 5 -17.70 54.20 18.92
N PHE A 6 -18.22 53.13 19.52
CA PHE A 6 -18.79 52.01 18.77
C PHE A 6 -20.00 52.47 17.94
N SER A 7 -20.93 53.21 18.54
CA SER A 7 -22.10 53.76 17.86
C SER A 7 -21.73 54.70 16.70
N GLU A 8 -20.75 55.57 16.89
CA GLU A 8 -20.22 56.42 15.81
C GLU A 8 -19.69 55.59 14.62
N LEU A 9 -18.97 54.50 14.88
CA LEU A 9 -18.46 53.62 13.82
C LEU A 9 -19.59 52.91 13.08
N VAL A 10 -20.59 52.40 13.81
CA VAL A 10 -21.78 51.77 13.21
C VAL A 10 -22.54 52.78 12.33
N ASN A 11 -22.79 53.98 12.84
CA ASN A 11 -23.47 55.05 12.09
C ASN A 11 -22.69 55.46 10.85
N ARG A 12 -21.35 55.50 10.91
CA ARG A 12 -20.50 55.77 9.75
C ARG A 12 -20.65 54.68 8.67
N ILE A 13 -20.70 53.41 9.06
CA ILE A 13 -20.90 52.29 8.12
C ILE A 13 -22.29 52.37 7.47
N LEU A 14 -23.32 52.70 8.24
CA LEU A 14 -24.69 52.86 7.74
C LEU A 14 -24.87 54.08 6.82
N SER A 15 -24.10 55.15 7.04
CA SER A 15 -24.13 56.36 6.19
C SER A 15 -23.43 56.22 4.83
N ASN A 16 -22.72 55.10 4.60
CA ASN A 16 -21.90 54.93 3.42
C ASN A 16 -22.73 54.30 2.28
N ASN A 17 -22.76 54.89 1.08
CA ASN A 17 -23.68 54.49 -0.01
C ASN A 17 -23.63 53.00 -0.45
N HIS A 18 -22.59 52.25 -0.07
CA HIS A 18 -22.50 50.81 -0.32
C HIS A 18 -23.41 49.95 0.59
N SER A 19 -23.76 50.42 1.78
CA SER A 19 -24.60 49.66 2.73
C SER A 19 -26.10 49.80 2.47
N HIS A 20 -26.53 50.75 1.62
CA HIS A 20 -27.95 50.95 1.30
C HIS A 20 -28.57 49.87 0.38
N ARG A 21 -27.77 48.95 -0.17
CA ARG A 21 -28.27 47.93 -1.12
C ARG A 21 -28.67 46.61 -0.46
N ARG A 22 -28.22 46.31 0.76
CA ARG A 22 -28.53 45.07 1.50
C ARG A 22 -28.46 45.32 3.00
N ASP A 23 -29.36 44.70 3.76
CA ASP A 23 -29.21 44.59 5.21
C ASP A 23 -27.95 43.80 5.53
N MET A 24 -27.18 44.24 6.54
CA MET A 24 -25.86 43.68 6.85
C MET A 24 -25.92 42.82 8.10
N ASP A 25 -25.45 41.57 7.99
CA ASP A 25 -25.31 40.69 9.15
C ASP A 25 -24.15 41.13 10.04
N VAL A 26 -24.37 41.09 11.36
CA VAL A 26 -23.33 41.36 12.35
C VAL A 26 -22.67 40.04 12.73
N THR A 27 -21.38 39.89 12.42
CA THR A 27 -20.60 38.69 12.73
C THR A 27 -19.36 39.01 13.57
N ILE A 28 -18.92 38.04 14.37
CA ILE A 28 -17.68 38.07 15.14
C ILE A 28 -16.63 37.26 14.38
N VAL A 29 -15.49 37.87 14.09
CA VAL A 29 -14.37 37.20 13.40
C VAL A 29 -13.79 36.09 14.27
N VAL A 30 -13.61 34.91 13.68
CA VAL A 30 -12.90 33.78 14.28
C VAL A 30 -11.45 33.82 13.82
N HIS A 31 -10.51 33.80 14.77
CA HIS A 31 -9.10 33.73 14.43
C HIS A 31 -8.74 32.30 13.96
N SER A 32 -8.68 32.10 12.66
CA SER A 32 -8.27 30.82 12.04
C SER A 32 -6.96 31.01 11.26
N PRO A 33 -5.79 30.72 11.86
CA PRO A 33 -4.52 30.84 11.16
C PRO A 33 -4.51 29.88 9.95
N GLY A 34 -4.13 30.39 8.77
CA GLY A 34 -4.06 29.59 7.53
C GLY A 34 -5.37 29.40 6.76
N SER A 35 -6.45 30.12 7.10
CA SER A 35 -7.68 30.10 6.29
C SER A 35 -7.47 30.80 4.94
N ILE A 36 -7.88 30.17 3.85
CA ILE A 36 -7.89 30.76 2.50
C ILE A 36 -9.35 31.03 2.12
N GLY A 37 -9.69 32.28 1.80
CA GLY A 37 -11.05 32.67 1.39
C GLY A 37 -11.65 33.77 2.26
N SER A 38 -12.97 33.76 2.39
CA SER A 38 -13.72 34.74 3.20
C SER A 38 -13.29 34.68 4.66
N THR A 39 -13.31 35.82 5.34
CA THR A 39 -12.97 35.92 6.77
C THR A 39 -13.89 35.01 7.58
N PRO A 40 -13.37 33.97 8.26
CA PRO A 40 -14.20 33.10 9.06
C PRO A 40 -14.81 33.90 10.20
N SER A 41 -16.13 33.80 10.36
CA SER A 41 -16.88 34.57 11.35
C SER A 41 -18.12 33.81 11.79
N VAL A 42 -18.61 34.16 12.98
CA VAL A 42 -19.81 33.59 13.60
C VAL A 42 -20.84 34.69 13.79
N GLU A 43 -22.09 34.44 13.44
CA GLU A 43 -23.19 35.39 13.58
C GLU A 43 -23.44 35.78 15.05
N VAL A 44 -23.87 37.03 15.25
CA VAL A 44 -24.34 37.51 16.55
C VAL A 44 -25.81 37.15 16.73
N GLN A 45 -26.11 36.36 17.76
CA GLN A 45 -27.47 35.96 18.08
C GLN A 45 -28.22 37.05 18.84
N SER A 46 -27.57 37.72 19.79
CA SER A 46 -28.20 38.77 20.59
C SER A 46 -27.20 39.75 21.19
N ILE A 47 -27.68 40.97 21.48
CA ILE A 47 -26.91 42.03 22.13
C ILE A 47 -27.71 42.56 23.30
N HIS A 48 -27.11 42.60 24.49
CA HIS A 48 -27.76 43.04 25.72
C HIS A 48 -26.93 44.09 26.45
N ALA A 49 -27.60 45.03 27.11
CA ALA A 49 -26.93 45.85 28.13
C ALA A 49 -26.73 45.00 29.38
N GLY A 50 -25.54 45.07 29.98
CA GLY A 50 -25.23 44.36 31.22
C GLY A 50 -26.07 44.87 32.39
N PHE A 51 -26.45 43.96 33.28
CA PHE A 51 -27.27 44.22 34.46
C PHE A 51 -26.50 43.88 35.74
N ASP A 52 -26.80 44.58 36.84
CA ASP A 52 -26.17 44.40 38.16
C ASP A 52 -24.62 44.47 38.08
N TRP A 53 -23.94 43.33 38.24
CA TRP A 53 -22.47 43.18 38.18
C TRP A 53 -21.85 43.51 36.82
N ASP A 54 -22.66 43.55 35.76
CA ASP A 54 -22.23 43.92 34.41
C ASP A 54 -22.68 45.33 34.00
N SER A 55 -23.17 46.14 34.93
CA SER A 55 -23.57 47.52 34.66
C SER A 55 -22.46 48.31 33.95
N GLY A 56 -22.83 49.01 32.86
CA GLY A 56 -21.91 49.75 32.00
C GLY A 56 -21.24 48.94 30.89
N LYS A 57 -21.52 47.63 30.78
CA LYS A 57 -21.06 46.77 29.68
C LYS A 57 -22.16 46.53 28.66
N VAL A 58 -21.76 46.25 27.41
CA VAL A 58 -22.64 45.71 26.37
C VAL A 58 -22.14 44.31 26.05
N LEU A 59 -23.01 43.32 26.21
CA LEU A 59 -22.72 41.90 26.03
C LEU A 59 -23.23 41.47 24.64
N ILE A 60 -22.35 40.86 23.86
CA ILE A 60 -22.65 40.34 22.53
C ILE A 60 -22.56 38.82 22.61
N PHE A 61 -23.65 38.13 22.29
CA PHE A 61 -23.74 36.68 22.33
C PHE A 61 -23.68 36.14 20.90
N PRO A 62 -22.57 35.49 20.51
CA PRO A 62 -22.48 34.79 19.23
C PRO A 62 -23.35 33.53 19.23
N ALA A 63 -23.77 33.10 18.04
CA ALA A 63 -24.52 31.86 17.83
C ALA A 63 -23.74 30.60 18.24
N GLN A 64 -22.40 30.66 18.23
CA GLN A 64 -21.52 29.62 18.78
C GLN A 64 -20.70 30.18 19.94
N PRO A 65 -20.61 29.46 21.07
CA PRO A 65 -19.86 29.91 22.25
C PRO A 65 -18.36 30.02 21.94
N LEU A 66 -17.75 31.12 22.37
CA LEU A 66 -16.32 31.36 22.21
C LEU A 66 -15.55 30.79 23.40
N THR A 67 -14.42 30.14 23.13
CA THR A 67 -13.51 29.62 24.15
C THR A 67 -12.21 30.43 24.13
N THR A 68 -11.70 30.77 25.33
CA THR A 68 -10.41 31.45 25.45
C THR A 68 -9.28 30.43 25.31
N LEU A 69 -8.38 30.66 24.36
CA LEU A 69 -7.15 29.88 24.22
C LEU A 69 -6.00 30.55 25.00
N THR A 70 -5.12 29.74 25.58
CA THR A 70 -3.89 30.25 26.17
C THR A 70 -2.88 30.64 25.08
N PRO A 71 -1.92 31.53 25.36
CA PRO A 71 -0.87 31.88 24.39
C PRO A 71 -0.07 30.66 23.89
N GLU A 72 0.14 29.67 24.75
CA GLU A 72 0.81 28.40 24.41
C GLU A 72 -0.02 27.61 23.39
N GLN A 73 -1.33 27.45 23.62
CA GLN A 73 -2.22 26.76 22.69
C GLN A 73 -2.26 27.46 21.32
N VAL A 74 -2.25 28.79 21.30
CA VAL A 74 -2.20 29.56 20.04
C VAL A 74 -0.88 29.34 19.31
N ALA A 75 0.24 29.28 20.02
CA ALA A 75 1.54 29.00 19.44
C ALA A 75 1.60 27.58 18.83
N ASP A 76 1.11 26.58 19.55
CA ASP A 76 1.06 25.19 19.09
C ASP A 76 0.18 25.01 17.85
N ILE A 77 -1.01 25.63 17.85
CA ILE A 77 -1.91 25.61 16.69
C ILE A 77 -1.23 26.26 15.48
N THR A 78 -0.56 27.40 15.69
CA THR A 78 0.11 28.13 14.60
C THR A 78 1.30 27.33 14.04
N ASP A 79 2.10 26.69 14.89
CA ASP A 79 3.21 25.85 14.47
C ASP A 79 2.74 24.59 13.74
N SER A 80 1.66 23.97 14.22
CA SER A 80 1.02 22.83 13.55
C SER A 80 0.50 23.19 12.15
N VAL A 81 -0.25 24.30 12.03
CA VAL A 81 -0.76 24.79 10.73
C VAL A 81 0.40 25.12 9.80
N ARG A 82 1.46 25.77 10.29
CA ARG A 82 2.64 26.11 9.51
C ARG A 82 3.35 24.86 8.99
N LYS A 83 3.54 23.84 9.84
CA LYS A 83 4.13 22.57 9.43
C LYS A 83 3.26 21.90 8.36
N GLY A 84 1.96 21.76 8.61
CA GLY A 84 1.02 21.11 7.70
C GLY A 84 0.80 21.81 6.36
N GLN A 85 0.82 23.16 6.33
CA GLN A 85 0.65 23.94 5.09
C GLN A 85 1.96 24.25 4.37
N SER A 86 3.11 23.87 4.94
CA SER A 86 4.39 24.12 4.28
C SER A 86 4.52 23.26 3.01
N TRP A 87 5.11 23.85 1.97
CA TRP A 87 5.44 23.12 0.75
C TRP A 87 6.35 21.91 1.01
N HIS A 88 7.21 21.99 2.04
CA HIS A 88 8.06 20.87 2.45
C HIS A 88 7.27 19.70 3.02
N ALA A 89 6.23 19.94 3.84
CA ALA A 89 5.35 18.86 4.29
C ALA A 89 4.60 18.21 3.13
N TYR A 90 4.20 19.00 2.12
CA TYR A 90 3.62 18.43 0.90
C TYR A 90 4.62 17.58 0.11
N GLN A 91 5.88 18.00 -0.01
CA GLN A 91 6.92 17.19 -0.65
C GLN A 91 7.18 15.88 0.09
N GLU A 92 7.27 15.90 1.42
CA GLU A 92 7.43 14.70 2.24
C GLU A 92 6.23 13.76 2.09
N TYR A 93 5.02 14.30 2.15
CA TYR A 93 3.79 13.52 1.90
C TYR A 93 3.82 12.86 0.52
N LYS A 94 4.21 13.60 -0.52
CA LYS A 94 4.32 13.07 -1.87
C LYS A 94 5.33 11.92 -1.93
N LYS A 95 6.52 12.09 -1.32
CA LYS A 95 7.56 11.06 -1.26
C LYS A 95 7.07 9.81 -0.53
N HIS A 96 6.40 9.96 0.62
CA HIS A 96 5.85 8.83 1.37
C HIS A 96 4.75 8.11 0.60
N LYS A 97 3.90 8.85 -0.14
CA LYS A 97 2.89 8.26 -1.00
C LYS A 97 3.51 7.41 -2.11
N GLU A 98 4.55 7.92 -2.77
CA GLU A 98 5.31 7.17 -3.80
C GLU A 98 5.95 5.90 -3.21
N GLN A 99 6.50 5.99 -2.00
CA GLN A 99 7.06 4.82 -1.30
C GLN A 99 6.00 3.77 -0.96
N LEU A 100 4.82 4.19 -0.51
CA LEU A 100 3.71 3.28 -0.21
C LEU A 100 3.21 2.56 -1.47
N GLU A 101 3.11 3.27 -2.59
CA GLU A 101 2.72 2.68 -3.87
C GLU A 101 3.74 1.63 -4.33
N LYS A 102 5.04 1.96 -4.23
CA LYS A 102 6.12 1.01 -4.54
C LYS A 102 6.05 -0.25 -3.66
N LEU A 103 5.91 -0.08 -2.35
CA LEU A 103 5.79 -1.20 -1.40
C LEU A 103 4.55 -2.04 -1.65
N SER A 104 3.44 -1.44 -2.09
CA SER A 104 2.23 -2.17 -2.45
C SER A 104 2.48 -3.11 -3.64
N ILE A 105 3.16 -2.63 -4.67
CA ILE A 105 3.51 -3.44 -5.85
C ILE A 105 4.46 -4.58 -5.47
N GLU A 106 5.49 -4.29 -4.67
CA GLU A 106 6.43 -5.30 -4.18
C GLU A 106 5.73 -6.37 -3.33
N LEU A 107 4.76 -5.97 -2.49
CA LEU A 107 3.98 -6.88 -1.66
C LEU A 107 3.10 -7.81 -2.52
N ASP A 108 2.44 -7.28 -3.55
CA ASP A 108 1.60 -8.09 -4.42
C ASP A 108 2.42 -9.07 -5.28
N ALA A 109 3.58 -8.63 -5.78
CA ALA A 109 4.53 -9.52 -6.47
C ALA A 109 5.05 -10.63 -5.54
N ALA A 110 5.37 -10.30 -4.28
CA ALA A 110 5.82 -11.29 -3.30
C ALA A 110 4.73 -12.31 -2.98
N LYS A 111 3.46 -11.89 -2.85
CA LYS A 111 2.32 -12.80 -2.65
C LYS A 111 2.14 -13.76 -3.82
N GLN A 112 2.22 -13.26 -5.05
CA GLN A 112 2.14 -14.10 -6.25
C GLN A 112 3.26 -15.16 -6.26
N ARG A 113 4.50 -14.75 -5.98
CA ARG A 113 5.65 -15.67 -5.89
C ARG A 113 5.47 -16.72 -4.78
N VAL A 114 4.90 -16.36 -3.63
CA VAL A 114 4.61 -17.33 -2.56
C VAL A 114 3.57 -18.35 -3.04
N ALA A 115 2.49 -17.92 -3.68
CA ALA A 115 1.47 -18.84 -4.20
C ALA A 115 2.03 -19.81 -5.25
N GLU A 116 2.90 -19.35 -6.15
CA GLU A 116 3.59 -20.20 -7.14
C GLU A 116 4.50 -21.23 -6.49
N LEU A 117 5.26 -20.83 -5.45
CA LEU A 117 6.13 -21.74 -4.70
C LEU A 117 5.32 -22.77 -3.90
N GLU A 118 4.18 -22.37 -3.33
CA GLU A 118 3.28 -23.28 -2.63
C GLU A 118 2.68 -24.32 -3.59
N ALA A 119 2.21 -23.90 -4.77
CA ALA A 119 1.74 -24.83 -5.80
C ALA A 119 2.84 -25.81 -6.25
N SER A 120 4.05 -25.32 -6.49
CA SER A 120 5.21 -26.14 -6.86
C SER A 120 5.62 -27.13 -5.75
N ARG A 121 5.43 -26.77 -4.48
CA ARG A 121 5.70 -27.68 -3.36
C ARG A 121 4.71 -28.83 -3.30
N VAL A 122 3.45 -28.60 -3.63
CA VAL A 122 2.43 -29.66 -3.66
C VAL A 122 2.77 -30.69 -4.73
N THR A 123 3.06 -30.25 -5.96
CA THR A 123 3.41 -31.16 -7.05
C THR A 123 4.69 -31.95 -6.74
N LEU A 124 5.72 -31.31 -6.20
CA LEU A 124 6.93 -32.01 -5.76
C LEU A 124 6.68 -32.97 -4.59
N ALA A 125 5.76 -32.66 -3.67
CA ALA A 125 5.42 -33.55 -2.57
C ALA A 125 4.69 -34.80 -3.07
N GLU A 126 3.76 -34.64 -4.01
CA GLU A 126 3.11 -35.74 -4.72
C GLU A 126 4.15 -36.59 -5.45
N GLU A 127 5.12 -35.96 -6.12
CA GLU A 127 6.21 -36.66 -6.78
C GLU A 127 7.03 -37.53 -5.83
N ASN A 128 7.46 -36.93 -4.73
CA ASN A 128 8.24 -37.63 -3.72
C ASN A 128 7.43 -38.75 -3.04
N SER A 129 6.11 -38.60 -2.90
CA SER A 129 5.25 -39.62 -2.33
C SER A 129 5.22 -40.88 -3.20
N TRP A 130 5.05 -40.73 -4.53
CA TRP A 130 5.02 -41.91 -5.41
C TRP A 130 6.41 -42.52 -5.60
N LEU A 131 7.48 -41.70 -5.62
CA LEU A 131 8.85 -42.22 -5.68
C LEU A 131 9.18 -43.10 -4.47
N LYS A 132 8.72 -42.70 -3.27
CA LYS A 132 8.85 -43.53 -2.06
C LYS A 132 8.06 -44.82 -2.15
N MET A 133 6.82 -44.77 -2.64
CA MET A 133 6.00 -45.97 -2.84
C MET A 133 6.67 -46.95 -3.82
N LEU A 134 7.30 -46.44 -4.89
CA LEU A 134 8.04 -47.27 -5.83
C LEU A 134 9.24 -47.99 -5.18
N ILE A 135 9.94 -47.33 -4.26
CA ILE A 135 11.04 -47.93 -3.49
C ILE A 135 10.52 -49.01 -2.54
N GLU A 136 9.38 -48.77 -1.89
CA GLU A 136 8.74 -49.77 -1.02
C GLU A 136 8.28 -51.00 -1.81
N ASP A 137 7.68 -50.80 -2.99
CA ASP A 137 7.32 -51.89 -3.91
C ASP A 137 8.56 -52.71 -4.33
N HIS A 138 9.67 -52.04 -4.67
CA HIS A 138 10.93 -52.73 -5.00
C HIS A 138 11.48 -53.56 -3.84
N ALA A 139 11.45 -53.00 -2.62
CA ALA A 139 11.90 -53.71 -1.42
C ALA A 139 11.01 -54.92 -1.09
N GLY A 140 9.73 -54.90 -1.46
CA GLY A 140 8.80 -56.02 -1.29
C GLY A 140 8.98 -57.16 -2.30
N CYS A 141 9.52 -56.87 -3.48
CA CYS A 141 9.69 -57.85 -4.57
C CYS A 141 11.06 -58.55 -4.58
N THR A 142 12.04 -58.08 -3.79
CA THR A 142 13.40 -58.65 -3.74
C THR A 142 13.48 -59.85 -2.78
N ALA A 143 13.46 -61.06 -3.33
CA ALA A 143 13.76 -62.28 -2.57
C ALA A 143 15.29 -62.43 -2.40
N VAL A 144 15.82 -62.01 -1.25
CA VAL A 144 17.23 -62.23 -0.90
C VAL A 144 17.42 -63.66 -0.40
N CYS A 145 18.31 -64.43 -1.02
CA CYS A 145 18.62 -65.79 -0.57
C CYS A 145 19.23 -65.76 0.85
N PRO A 146 18.61 -66.42 1.86
CA PRO A 146 19.05 -66.35 3.26
C PRO A 146 20.45 -66.94 3.50
N ASN A 147 20.97 -67.73 2.57
CA ASN A 147 22.20 -68.50 2.75
C ASN A 147 23.43 -67.86 2.10
N CYS A 148 23.26 -67.02 1.07
CA CYS A 148 24.38 -66.38 0.37
C CYS A 148 24.23 -64.87 0.19
N SER A 149 23.14 -64.27 0.68
CA SER A 149 22.83 -62.84 0.53
C SER A 149 22.86 -62.34 -0.92
N HIS A 150 22.78 -63.26 -1.88
CA HIS A 150 22.62 -62.93 -3.28
C HIS A 150 21.14 -62.67 -3.54
N GLU A 151 20.84 -61.54 -4.17
CA GLU A 151 19.55 -61.33 -4.82
C GLU A 151 19.45 -62.39 -5.91
N GLU A 152 18.49 -63.32 -5.80
CA GLU A 152 18.21 -64.17 -6.95
C GLU A 152 17.76 -63.25 -8.09
N PRO A 153 18.33 -63.35 -9.30
CA PRO A 153 17.87 -62.56 -10.43
C PRO A 153 16.46 -63.05 -10.73
N SER A 154 15.47 -62.43 -10.12
CA SER A 154 14.10 -62.79 -10.41
C SER A 154 13.87 -62.40 -11.86
N GLU A 155 13.38 -63.34 -12.67
CA GLU A 155 12.91 -63.06 -14.04
C GLU A 155 11.72 -62.06 -14.04
N THR A 156 11.35 -61.57 -12.84
CA THR A 156 10.32 -60.58 -12.47
C THR A 156 10.91 -59.29 -11.88
N ASP A 157 12.22 -59.02 -12.04
CA ASP A 157 12.84 -57.74 -11.66
C ASP A 157 12.42 -56.63 -12.65
N ASP A 158 11.12 -56.31 -12.61
CA ASP A 158 10.38 -55.39 -13.45
C ASP A 158 10.49 -53.92 -12.97
N ILE A 159 11.22 -53.69 -11.88
CA ILE A 159 11.44 -52.36 -11.31
C ILE A 159 12.21 -51.45 -12.27
N VAL A 160 13.16 -51.98 -13.06
CA VAL A 160 13.85 -51.19 -14.09
C VAL A 160 12.86 -50.66 -15.14
N TRP A 161 11.86 -51.46 -15.52
CA TRP A 161 10.80 -51.02 -16.42
C TRP A 161 9.87 -50.02 -15.73
N SER A 162 9.44 -50.30 -14.51
CA SER A 162 8.59 -49.40 -13.70
C SER A 162 9.25 -48.02 -13.49
N TYR A 163 10.55 -48.00 -13.18
CA TYR A 163 11.35 -46.78 -13.02
C TYR A 163 11.54 -46.03 -14.34
N ARG A 164 11.81 -46.72 -15.45
CA ARG A 164 11.95 -46.10 -16.78
C ARG A 164 10.63 -45.65 -17.40
N SER A 165 9.52 -46.25 -17.00
CA SER A 165 8.18 -45.95 -17.52
C SER A 165 7.50 -44.78 -16.81
N ARG A 166 8.05 -44.31 -15.69
CA ARG A 166 7.49 -43.22 -14.90
C ARG A 166 8.34 -41.96 -15.01
N GLU A 167 7.74 -40.91 -15.54
CA GLU A 167 8.35 -39.59 -15.67
C GLU A 167 8.28 -38.82 -14.34
N THR A 168 9.11 -37.79 -14.19
CA THR A 168 9.12 -36.86 -13.04
C THR A 168 8.70 -35.47 -13.52
N PRO A 169 7.43 -35.27 -13.92
CA PRO A 169 6.97 -34.07 -14.61
C PRO A 169 7.26 -32.73 -13.90
N ALA A 170 7.15 -32.64 -12.57
CA ALA A 170 7.47 -31.44 -11.81
C ALA A 170 8.99 -31.20 -11.73
N THR A 171 9.79 -32.25 -11.61
CA THR A 171 11.25 -32.16 -11.70
C THR A 171 11.71 -31.78 -13.10
N ASP A 172 11.12 -32.36 -14.15
CA ASP A 172 11.41 -32.07 -15.55
C ASP A 172 10.99 -30.63 -15.92
N ALA A 173 9.83 -30.19 -15.45
CA ALA A 173 9.38 -28.80 -15.57
C ALA A 173 10.33 -27.83 -14.85
N PHE A 174 10.80 -28.17 -13.64
CA PHE A 174 11.79 -27.37 -12.93
C PHE A 174 13.13 -27.28 -13.69
N LEU A 175 13.63 -28.39 -14.23
CA LEU A 175 14.86 -28.40 -15.03
C LEU A 175 14.69 -27.60 -16.34
N ALA A 176 13.52 -27.68 -16.97
CA ALA A 176 13.19 -26.87 -18.14
C ALA A 176 13.18 -25.37 -17.82
N GLU A 177 12.62 -24.98 -16.68
CA GLU A 177 12.64 -23.60 -16.17
C GLU A 177 14.06 -23.12 -15.88
N VAL A 178 14.90 -23.92 -15.21
CA VAL A 178 16.31 -23.58 -14.95
C VAL A 178 17.09 -23.42 -16.25
N ARG A 179 16.85 -24.27 -17.25
CA ARG A 179 17.45 -24.13 -18.59
C ARG A 179 16.98 -22.84 -19.26
N ALA A 180 15.69 -22.52 -19.21
CA ALA A 180 15.12 -21.28 -19.75
C ALA A 180 15.75 -20.04 -19.10
N GLN A 181 15.89 -20.02 -17.78
CA GLN A 181 16.55 -18.93 -17.04
C GLN A 181 18.02 -18.75 -17.46
N GLY A 182 18.74 -19.85 -17.70
CA GLY A 182 20.10 -19.80 -18.22
C GLY A 182 20.18 -19.16 -19.62
N VAL A 183 19.23 -19.47 -20.50
CA VAL A 183 19.11 -18.87 -21.84
C VAL A 183 18.76 -17.38 -21.74
N GLU A 184 17.85 -17.00 -20.85
CA GLU A 184 17.47 -15.60 -20.62
C GLU A 184 18.63 -14.77 -20.07
N MET A 185 19.34 -15.29 -19.06
CA MET A 185 20.53 -14.64 -18.51
C MET A 185 21.62 -14.46 -19.58
N PHE A 186 21.80 -15.44 -20.46
CA PHE A 186 22.71 -15.33 -21.61
C PHE A 186 22.24 -14.24 -22.59
N ALA A 187 20.94 -14.17 -22.90
CA ALA A 187 20.36 -13.18 -23.79
C ALA A 187 20.48 -11.75 -23.25
N GLU A 188 20.37 -11.55 -21.93
CA GLU A 188 20.55 -10.26 -21.26
C GLU A 188 22.03 -9.82 -21.24
N CYS A 189 22.95 -10.75 -20.98
CA CYS A 189 24.38 -10.42 -20.96
C CYS A 189 24.95 -10.15 -22.37
N ALA A 190 24.38 -10.78 -23.41
CA ALA A 190 24.86 -10.67 -24.79
C ALA A 190 24.27 -9.48 -25.56
N TYR A 191 24.18 -8.30 -24.91
CA TYR A 191 23.54 -7.01 -25.25
C TYR A 191 23.54 -6.49 -26.73
N THR A 192 24.14 -7.21 -27.68
CA THR A 192 24.38 -6.78 -29.07
C THR A 192 23.91 -7.76 -30.15
N LEU A 193 23.23 -8.86 -29.83
CA LEU A 193 22.83 -9.86 -30.84
C LEU A 193 21.39 -9.64 -31.32
N GLU A 194 21.20 -9.63 -32.65
CA GLU A 194 19.91 -9.79 -33.37
C GLU A 194 19.15 -11.08 -32.99
N HIS A 195 19.71 -11.88 -32.08
CA HIS A 195 19.18 -13.15 -31.59
C HIS A 195 18.62 -13.06 -30.17
N HIS A 196 18.54 -11.88 -29.56
CA HIS A 196 17.90 -11.71 -28.24
C HIS A 196 16.46 -12.24 -28.26
N ASP A 197 15.66 -11.81 -29.25
CA ASP A 197 14.27 -12.25 -29.39
C ASP A 197 14.18 -13.77 -29.66
N HIS A 198 15.15 -14.34 -30.39
CA HIS A 198 15.20 -15.78 -30.64
C HIS A 198 15.55 -16.57 -29.38
N ALA A 199 16.47 -16.06 -28.54
CA ALA A 199 16.84 -16.69 -27.29
C ALA A 199 15.68 -16.64 -26.27
N VAL A 200 14.96 -15.51 -26.19
CA VAL A 200 13.77 -15.38 -25.35
C VAL A 200 12.65 -16.31 -25.84
N ALA A 201 12.44 -16.41 -27.16
CA ALA A 201 11.48 -17.35 -27.73
C ALA A 201 11.85 -18.81 -27.42
N PHE A 202 13.14 -19.18 -27.56
CA PHE A 202 13.63 -20.52 -27.23
C PHE A 202 13.48 -20.84 -25.73
N ALA A 203 13.73 -19.88 -24.84
CA ALA A 203 13.46 -20.05 -23.41
C ALA A 203 11.97 -20.33 -23.12
N ALA A 204 11.06 -19.66 -23.83
CA ALA A 204 9.62 -19.92 -23.74
C ALA A 204 9.22 -21.29 -24.29
N GLU A 205 9.92 -21.81 -25.30
CA GLU A 205 9.71 -23.17 -25.82
C GLU A 205 10.16 -24.24 -24.82
N LEU A 206 11.31 -24.04 -24.15
CA LEU A 206 11.81 -24.96 -23.12
C LEU A 206 10.76 -25.15 -22.01
N ARG A 207 10.11 -24.08 -21.55
CA ARG A 207 9.04 -24.14 -20.53
C ARG A 207 7.80 -24.95 -20.95
N LYS A 208 7.56 -25.07 -22.25
CA LYS A 208 6.43 -25.85 -22.82
C LYS A 208 6.79 -27.32 -23.04
N GLY A 209 8.00 -27.74 -22.66
CA GLY A 209 8.51 -29.07 -23.01
C GLY A 209 8.94 -29.17 -24.48
N GLY A 210 9.22 -28.05 -25.14
CA GLY A 210 9.72 -28.03 -26.52
C GLY A 210 11.09 -28.71 -26.62
N ASN A 211 11.19 -29.63 -27.58
CA ASN A 211 12.25 -30.62 -27.79
C ASN A 211 13.70 -30.15 -27.54
N GLN A 212 14.45 -31.01 -26.84
CA GLN A 212 15.85 -31.32 -27.18
C GLN A 212 15.89 -32.30 -28.35
#